data_AF-A0A8D8GTZ4-F1
#
_entry.id   AF-A0A8D8GTZ4-F1
#
_cell.length_a   1.000
_cell.length_b   1.000
_cell.length_c   1.000
_cell.angle_alpha   90.00
_cell.angle_beta   90.00
_cell.angle_gamma   90.00
#
_symmetry.space_group_name_H-M   'P 1'
#
loop_
_entity.id
_entity.type
_entity.pdbx_description
1 polymer ?
#
loop_
_entity_poly.entity_id
_entity_poly.type
_entity_poly.pdbx_seq_one_letter_code
_entity_poly.pdbx_strand_id
1 'polypeptide(L)'
;MTDEVEIKTYFKLLDVVKWIGITQFEMLVNLLAFLVFTIILTVKVTTGTLAATPISTSEWLLMFSPLFCGDFCNAYFCVIVGIRMYLGNKHRQALHRLSWSIHVLLLTAGFKYLVCMKLSGQSGLEYSEVFSPIFVLLQLIAVKACQFKQQS
;
A
#
# COMPACT_ATOMS: atom_id res chain seq x y z
N MET A 1 -27.33 2.04 37.28
CA MET A 1 -27.61 2.73 36.01
C MET A 1 -26.45 3.68 35.75
N THR A 2 -25.33 3.10 35.35
CA THR A 2 -24.20 3.81 34.78
C THR A 2 -23.81 2.93 33.62
N ASP A 3 -24.44 3.19 32.48
CA ASP A 3 -24.11 2.54 31.21
C ASP A 3 -22.69 2.98 30.84
N GLU A 4 -21.72 2.15 31.24
CA GLU A 4 -20.41 2.07 30.60
C GLU A 4 -20.69 1.69 29.15
N VAL A 5 -20.89 2.70 28.30
CA VAL A 5 -20.87 2.55 26.85
C VAL A 5 -19.43 2.21 26.48
N GLU A 6 -19.09 0.93 26.65
CA GLU A 6 -17.89 0.32 26.14
C GLU A 6 -17.97 0.52 24.62
N ILE A 7 -17.26 1.53 24.10
CA ILE A 7 -17.04 1.69 22.66
C ILE A 7 -16.21 0.49 22.23
N LYS A 8 -16.97 -0.57 21.93
CA LYS A 8 -16.70 -1.83 21.27
C LYS A 8 -15.97 -1.47 19.96
N THR A 9 -14.70 -1.06 20.05
CA THR A 9 -13.79 -0.85 18.91
C THR A 9 -13.43 -2.24 18.37
N TYR A 10 -14.41 -2.92 17.79
CA TYR A 10 -14.39 -4.34 17.42
C TYR A 10 -13.77 -4.55 16.05
N PHE A 11 -12.63 -3.93 15.86
CA PHE A 11 -11.72 -4.27 14.79
C PHE A 11 -10.32 -4.19 15.39
N LYS A 12 -9.92 -5.27 16.11
CA LYS A 12 -8.53 -5.37 16.56
C LYS A 12 -7.67 -5.24 15.30
N LEU A 13 -6.66 -4.37 15.34
CA LEU A 13 -5.67 -4.27 14.25
C LEU A 13 -5.14 -5.66 13.86
N LEU A 14 -5.08 -6.59 14.81
CA LEU A 14 -4.72 -7.98 14.60
C LEU A 14 -5.64 -8.74 13.63
N ASP A 15 -6.94 -8.45 13.60
CA ASP A 15 -7.90 -9.07 12.69
C ASP A 15 -7.74 -8.49 11.28
N VAL A 16 -7.55 -7.17 11.15
CA VAL A 16 -7.18 -6.51 9.87
C VAL A 16 -5.87 -7.08 9.33
N VAL A 17 -4.85 -7.15 10.18
CA VAL A 17 -3.50 -7.65 9.87
C VAL A 17 -3.56 -9.11 9.45
N LYS A 18 -4.42 -9.93 10.07
CA LYS A 18 -4.68 -11.31 9.64
C LYS A 18 -5.40 -11.36 8.29
N TRP A 19 -6.35 -10.49 8.03
CA TRP A 19 -7.17 -10.49 6.80
C TRP A 19 -6.41 -9.97 5.59
N ILE A 20 -5.65 -8.89 5.77
CA ILE A 20 -4.83 -8.28 4.73
C ILE A 20 -3.52 -9.08 4.55
N GLY A 21 -3.07 -9.79 5.59
CA GLY A 21 -1.80 -10.53 5.61
C GLY A 21 -0.56 -9.63 5.74
N ILE A 22 -0.79 -8.31 5.83
CA ILE A 22 0.19 -7.24 5.99
C ILE A 22 0.45 -7.02 7.48
N THR A 23 1.72 -6.93 7.86
CA THR A 23 2.15 -6.73 9.24
C THR A 23 1.90 -5.30 9.72
N GLN A 24 1.74 -5.13 11.04
CA GLN A 24 1.58 -3.81 11.65
C GLN A 24 2.75 -2.86 11.32
N PHE A 25 3.94 -3.41 11.11
CA PHE A 25 5.12 -2.66 10.69
C PHE A 25 5.00 -2.10 9.27
N GLU A 26 4.49 -2.89 8.32
CA GLU A 26 4.28 -2.43 6.93
C GLU A 26 3.28 -1.28 6.85
N MET A 27 2.23 -1.31 7.69
CA MET A 27 1.27 -0.20 7.81
C MET A 27 1.94 1.06 8.37
N LEU A 28 2.82 0.93 9.37
CA LEU A 28 3.55 2.06 9.95
C LEU A 28 4.52 2.68 8.93
N VAL A 29 5.27 1.86 8.19
CA VAL A 29 6.18 2.33 7.15
C VAL A 29 5.44 3.06 6.05
N ASN A 30 4.29 2.52 5.60
CA ASN A 30 3.45 3.18 4.61
C ASN A 30 2.86 4.51 5.13
N LEU A 31 2.43 4.56 6.39
CA LEU A 31 1.91 5.77 7.00
C LEU A 31 3.00 6.85 7.08
N LEU A 32 4.22 6.48 7.49
CA LEU A 32 5.35 7.40 7.55
C LEU A 32 5.73 7.91 6.15
N ALA A 33 5.79 7.02 5.15
CA ALA A 33 6.05 7.38 3.76
C ALA A 33 5.00 8.36 3.22
N PHE A 34 3.72 8.12 3.52
CA PHE A 34 2.62 9.00 3.14
C PHE A 34 2.69 10.38 3.82
N LEU A 35 3.09 10.41 5.10
CA LEU A 35 3.30 11.65 5.84
C LEU A 35 4.44 12.48 5.23
N VAL A 36 5.59 11.87 4.93
CA VAL A 36 6.73 12.54 4.30
C VAL A 36 6.35 13.09 2.92
N PHE A 37 5.63 12.30 2.12
CA PHE A 37 5.09 12.76 0.84
C PHE A 37 4.14 13.94 0.97
N THR A 38 3.22 13.89 1.93
CA THR A 38 2.28 14.99 2.18
C THR A 38 3.01 16.28 2.54
N ILE A 39 4.07 16.19 3.35
CA ILE A 39 4.92 17.34 3.67
C ILE A 39 5.60 17.88 2.41
N ILE A 40 6.26 17.03 1.61
CA ILE A 40 6.96 17.45 0.39
C ILE A 40 5.98 18.10 -0.60
N LEU A 41 4.81 17.50 -0.79
CA LEU A 41 3.75 18.02 -1.66
C LEU A 41 3.29 19.39 -1.17
N THR A 42 2.98 19.53 0.11
CA THR A 42 2.53 20.80 0.71
C THR A 42 3.59 21.90 0.59
N VAL A 43 4.87 21.57 0.81
CA VAL A 43 5.97 22.53 0.65
C VAL A 43 6.09 23.00 -0.79
N LYS A 44 6.05 22.09 -1.77
CA LYS A 44 6.10 22.43 -3.20
C LYS A 44 4.91 23.29 -3.62
N VAL A 45 3.70 23.00 -3.13
CA VAL A 45 2.47 23.79 -3.38
C VAL A 45 2.63 25.20 -2.84
N THR A 46 3.04 25.34 -1.57
CA THR A 46 3.19 26.64 -0.92
C THR A 46 4.31 27.50 -1.51
N THR A 47 5.40 26.89 -1.99
CA THR A 47 6.50 27.61 -2.65
C THR A 47 6.16 28.07 -4.08
N GLY A 48 4.96 27.76 -4.60
CA GLY A 48 4.53 28.18 -5.94
C GLY A 48 5.29 27.51 -7.09
N THR A 49 6.19 26.55 -6.77
CA THR A 49 7.01 25.85 -7.77
C THR A 49 6.19 25.00 -8.73
N LEU A 50 4.98 24.58 -8.33
CA LEU A 50 4.05 23.88 -9.24
C LEU A 50 3.37 24.81 -10.27
N ALA A 51 3.31 26.11 -10.01
CA ALA A 51 2.63 27.08 -10.89
C ALA A 51 3.61 27.81 -11.83
N ALA A 52 4.89 27.94 -11.42
CA ALA A 52 5.87 28.76 -12.12
C ALA A 52 6.67 28.02 -13.21
N THR A 53 6.83 26.70 -13.11
CA THR A 53 7.60 25.91 -14.09
C THR A 53 6.85 24.64 -14.50
N PRO A 54 6.89 24.24 -15.78
CA PRO A 54 6.37 22.95 -16.21
C PRO A 54 7.18 21.86 -15.51
N ILE A 55 6.52 21.13 -14.62
CA ILE A 55 7.13 20.09 -13.81
C ILE A 55 7.47 18.91 -14.72
N SER A 56 8.76 18.60 -14.83
CA SER A 56 9.23 17.44 -15.58
C SER A 56 8.85 16.13 -14.88
N THR A 57 8.77 15.04 -15.64
CA THR A 57 8.49 13.69 -15.11
C THR A 57 9.44 13.28 -13.97
N SER A 58 10.70 13.71 -14.02
CA SER A 58 11.70 13.43 -12.99
C SER A 58 11.37 14.08 -11.65
N GLU A 59 10.83 15.31 -11.65
CA GLU A 59 10.46 16.03 -10.42
C GLU A 59 9.23 15.38 -9.76
N TRP A 60 8.25 14.96 -10.55
CA TRP A 60 7.12 14.17 -10.04
C TRP A 60 7.59 12.85 -9.43
N LEU A 61 8.48 12.11 -10.11
CA LEU A 61 9.06 10.89 -9.55
C LEU A 61 9.83 11.15 -8.25
N LEU A 62 10.55 12.27 -8.15
CA LEU A 62 11.24 12.69 -6.92
C LEU A 62 10.26 12.99 -5.78
N MET A 63 9.12 13.63 -6.08
CA MET A 63 8.07 13.87 -5.08
C MET A 63 7.45 12.55 -4.59
N PHE A 64 7.24 11.58 -5.48
CA PHE A 64 6.70 10.26 -5.14
C PHE A 64 7.75 9.29 -4.55
N SER A 65 9.04 9.62 -4.63
CA SER A 65 10.16 8.82 -4.10
C SER A 65 9.95 8.25 -2.68
N PRO A 66 9.53 9.03 -1.66
CA PRO A 66 9.27 8.48 -0.32
C PRO A 66 8.22 7.36 -0.31
N LEU A 67 7.18 7.43 -1.15
CA LEU A 67 6.19 6.35 -1.26
C LEU A 67 6.82 5.08 -1.81
N PHE A 68 7.63 5.19 -2.86
CA PHE A 68 8.32 4.05 -3.45
C PHE A 68 9.34 3.44 -2.48
N CYS A 69 10.08 4.27 -1.74
CA CYS A 69 10.98 3.81 -0.70
C CYS A 69 10.23 2.98 0.37
N GLY A 70 9.05 3.43 0.78
CA GLY A 70 8.16 2.67 1.67
C GLY A 70 7.78 1.30 1.08
N ASP A 71 7.41 1.24 -0.20
CA ASP A 71 7.09 -0.02 -0.89
C ASP A 71 8.30 -0.97 -0.97
N PHE A 72 9.50 -0.45 -1.24
CA PHE A 72 10.74 -1.25 -1.27
C PHE A 72 11.08 -1.82 0.11
N CYS A 73 10.97 -1.00 1.16
CA CYS A 73 11.16 -1.46 2.55
C CYS A 73 10.16 -2.58 2.90
N ASN A 74 8.90 -2.44 2.49
CA ASN A 74 7.88 -3.47 2.71
C ASN A 74 8.16 -4.75 1.91
N ALA A 75 8.58 -4.63 0.64
CA ALA A 75 8.97 -5.77 -0.17
C ALA A 75 10.15 -6.54 0.45
N TYR A 76 11.17 -5.82 0.93
CA TYR A 76 12.32 -6.40 1.61
C TYR A 76 11.91 -7.18 2.87
N PHE A 77 11.04 -6.59 3.70
CA PHE A 77 10.52 -7.26 4.88
C PHE A 77 9.72 -8.52 4.55
N CYS A 78 8.85 -8.45 3.54
CA CYS A 78 8.07 -9.59 3.07
C CYS A 78 8.98 -10.75 2.63
N VAL A 79 10.05 -10.45 1.87
CA VAL A 79 11.04 -11.45 1.46
C VAL A 79 11.74 -12.09 2.65
N ILE A 80 12.19 -11.31 3.63
CA ILE A 80 12.85 -11.84 4.85
C ILE A 80 11.92 -12.78 5.61
N VAL A 81 10.67 -12.37 5.84
CA VAL A 81 9.69 -13.19 6.56
C VAL A 81 9.38 -14.47 5.77
N GLY A 82 9.33 -14.37 4.44
CA GLY A 82 9.26 -15.50 3.52
C GLY A 82 10.36 -16.52 3.72
N ILE A 83 11.62 -16.07 3.73
CA ILE A 83 12.80 -16.91 3.93
C ILE A 83 12.76 -17.59 5.30
N ARG A 84 12.40 -16.86 6.37
CA ARG A 84 12.28 -17.45 7.72
C ARG A 84 11.20 -18.54 7.78
N MET A 85 10.06 -18.33 7.14
CA MET A 85 9.00 -19.35 7.08
C MET A 85 9.40 -20.55 6.20
N TYR A 86 10.21 -20.32 5.16
CA TYR A 86 10.78 -21.37 4.33
C TYR A 86 11.72 -22.28 5.13
N LEU A 87 12.65 -21.72 5.92
CA LEU A 87 13.54 -22.51 6.78
C LEU A 87 12.79 -23.31 7.86
N GLY A 88 11.62 -22.83 8.31
CA GLY A 88 10.79 -23.50 9.31
C GLY A 88 9.98 -24.70 8.79
N ASN A 89 10.32 -25.26 7.62
CA ASN A 89 9.68 -26.41 6.98
C ASN A 89 8.19 -26.21 6.61
N LYS A 90 7.70 -24.96 6.59
CA LYS A 90 6.33 -24.59 6.19
C LYS A 90 6.27 -24.02 4.77
N HIS A 91 6.95 -24.66 3.83
CA HIS A 91 7.19 -24.16 2.47
C HIS A 91 5.91 -23.74 1.71
N ARG A 92 4.86 -24.58 1.73
CA ARG A 92 3.63 -24.33 0.95
C ARG A 92 2.84 -23.11 1.46
N GLN A 93 2.76 -22.93 2.78
CA GLN A 93 2.09 -21.77 3.38
C GLN A 93 2.92 -20.49 3.19
N ALA A 94 4.25 -20.59 3.30
CA ALA A 94 5.16 -19.49 3.06
C ALA A 94 5.05 -18.95 1.63
N LEU A 95 5.08 -19.84 0.63
CA LEU A 95 4.98 -19.46 -0.79
C LEU A 95 3.62 -18.83 -1.12
N HIS A 96 2.51 -19.41 -0.65
CA HIS A 96 1.19 -18.82 -0.87
C HIS A 96 1.07 -17.42 -0.23
N ARG A 97 1.58 -17.24 0.98
CA ARG A 97 1.58 -15.94 1.67
C ARG A 97 2.47 -14.92 0.95
N LEU A 98 3.66 -15.32 0.54
CA LEU A 98 4.60 -14.46 -0.18
C LEU A 98 4.05 -14.05 -1.53
N SER A 99 3.52 -15.01 -2.30
CA SER A 99 2.90 -14.74 -3.60
C SER A 99 1.74 -13.75 -3.47
N TRP A 100 0.90 -13.91 -2.45
CA TRP A 100 -0.19 -12.97 -2.17
C TRP A 100 0.32 -11.56 -1.86
N SER A 101 1.27 -11.45 -0.92
CA SER A 101 1.82 -10.17 -0.50
C SER A 101 2.56 -9.46 -1.64
N ILE A 102 3.31 -10.19 -2.46
CA ILE A 102 3.98 -9.65 -3.65
C ILE A 102 2.96 -9.12 -4.67
N HIS A 103 1.86 -9.84 -4.93
CA HIS A 103 0.82 -9.35 -5.85
C HIS A 103 0.18 -8.05 -5.33
N VAL A 104 -0.11 -7.97 -4.03
CA VAL A 104 -0.65 -6.75 -3.40
C VAL A 104 0.34 -5.58 -3.51
N LEU A 105 1.63 -5.82 -3.23
CA LEU A 105 2.68 -4.81 -3.36
C LEU A 105 2.85 -4.33 -4.81
N LEU A 106 2.86 -5.25 -5.77
CA LEU A 106 2.97 -4.92 -7.20
C LEU A 106 1.79 -4.09 -7.70
N LEU A 107 0.56 -4.46 -7.34
CA LEU A 107 -0.64 -3.68 -7.72
C LEU A 107 -0.61 -2.27 -7.10
N THR A 108 -0.18 -2.16 -5.84
CA THR A 108 -0.08 -0.88 -5.14
C THR A 108 1.02 0.01 -5.74
N ALA A 109 2.20 -0.55 -6.01
CA ALA A 109 3.29 0.15 -6.66
C ALA A 109 2.94 0.57 -8.10
N GLY A 110 2.25 -0.31 -8.85
CA GLY A 110 1.73 -0.03 -10.19
C GLY A 110 0.74 1.13 -10.19
N PHE A 111 -0.21 1.15 -9.26
CA PHE A 111 -1.12 2.29 -9.07
C PHE A 111 -0.36 3.61 -8.86
N LYS A 112 0.60 3.62 -7.91
CA LYS A 112 1.42 4.82 -7.61
C LYS A 112 2.20 5.30 -8.84
N TYR A 113 2.75 4.37 -9.61
CA TYR A 113 3.46 4.67 -10.85
C TYR A 113 2.52 5.26 -11.92
N LEU A 114 1.33 4.68 -12.12
CA LEU A 114 0.33 5.20 -13.05
C LEU A 114 -0.15 6.60 -12.67
N VAL A 115 -0.35 6.87 -11.38
CA VAL A 115 -0.67 8.21 -10.87
C VAL A 115 0.45 9.20 -11.19
N CYS A 116 1.71 8.83 -10.96
CA CYS A 116 2.86 9.66 -11.28
C CYS A 116 2.95 9.97 -12.79
N MET A 117 2.75 8.96 -13.63
CA MET A 117 2.73 9.09 -15.10
C MET A 117 1.57 9.96 -15.59
N LYS A 118 0.41 9.89 -14.94
CA LYS A 118 -0.74 10.74 -15.26
C LYS A 118 -0.51 12.20 -14.86
N LEU A 119 0.04 12.43 -13.67
CA LEU A 119 0.39 13.77 -13.17
C LEU A 119 1.50 14.43 -13.98
N SER A 120 2.43 13.64 -14.53
CA SER A 120 3.49 14.11 -15.41
C SER A 120 3.02 14.52 -16.81
N GLY A 121 1.72 14.40 -17.12
CA GLY A 121 1.14 14.81 -18.40
C GLY A 121 1.56 13.97 -19.61
N GLN A 122 2.37 12.93 -19.43
CA GLN A 122 2.85 12.07 -20.51
C GLN A 122 1.82 11.02 -20.98
N SER A 123 0.71 10.87 -20.26
CA SER A 123 -0.22 9.78 -20.50
C SER A 123 -1.62 10.29 -20.83
N GLY A 124 -2.10 9.95 -22.04
CA GLY A 124 -3.51 10.08 -22.44
C GLY A 124 -4.46 9.16 -21.67
N LEU A 125 -3.94 8.38 -20.70
CA LEU A 125 -4.68 7.42 -19.87
C LEU A 125 -5.90 8.07 -19.22
N GLU A 126 -7.06 7.45 -19.35
CA GLU A 126 -8.25 7.91 -18.65
C GLU A 126 -8.10 7.68 -17.14
N TYR A 127 -8.76 8.50 -16.32
CA TYR A 127 -8.75 8.30 -14.86
C TYR A 127 -9.22 6.89 -14.49
N SER A 128 -10.11 6.29 -15.29
CA SER A 128 -10.56 4.91 -15.15
C SER A 128 -9.41 3.89 -15.17
N GLU A 129 -8.46 4.04 -16.09
CA GLU A 129 -7.32 3.12 -16.23
C GLU A 129 -6.34 3.24 -15.07
N VAL A 130 -6.13 4.47 -14.58
CA VAL A 130 -5.26 4.74 -13.42
C VAL A 130 -5.79 4.07 -12.15
N PHE A 131 -7.11 4.05 -11.94
CA PHE A 131 -7.73 3.44 -10.75
C PHE A 131 -7.94 1.92 -10.86
N SER A 132 -7.81 1.33 -12.05
CA SER A 132 -8.05 -0.10 -12.29
C SER A 132 -7.29 -1.04 -11.32
N PRO A 133 -6.00 -0.83 -11.00
CA PRO A 133 -5.28 -1.69 -10.07
C PRO A 133 -5.85 -1.69 -8.64
N ILE A 134 -6.42 -0.56 -8.19
CA ILE A 134 -7.07 -0.47 -6.87
C ILE A 134 -8.37 -1.27 -6.85
N PHE A 135 -9.17 -1.19 -7.91
CA PHE A 135 -10.41 -1.97 -7.98
C PHE A 135 -10.14 -3.48 -7.93
N VAL A 136 -9.14 -3.94 -8.68
CA VAL A 136 -8.70 -5.35 -8.62
C VAL A 136 -8.21 -5.72 -7.22
N LEU A 137 -7.44 -4.84 -6.58
CA LEU A 137 -6.96 -5.05 -5.21
C LEU A 137 -8.12 -5.19 -4.20
N LEU A 138 -9.13 -4.32 -4.30
CA LEU A 138 -10.32 -4.37 -3.44
C LEU A 138 -11.10 -5.67 -3.63
N GLN A 139 -11.28 -6.12 -4.88
CA GLN A 139 -11.94 -7.40 -5.18
C GLN A 139 -11.17 -8.59 -4.60
N LEU A 140 -9.84 -8.59 -4.75
CA LEU A 140 -8.97 -9.62 -4.20
C LEU A 140 -9.07 -9.70 -2.67
N ILE A 141 -9.09 -8.55 -1.98
CA ILE A 141 -9.27 -8.49 -0.52
C ILE A 141 -10.65 -8.99 -0.12
N ALA A 142 -11.71 -8.62 -0.84
CA ALA A 142 -13.08 -9.07 -0.57
C ALA A 142 -13.21 -10.60 -0.69
N VAL A 143 -12.63 -11.20 -1.73
CA VAL A 143 -12.63 -12.67 -1.90
C VAL A 143 -11.90 -13.36 -0.74
N LYS A 144 -10.74 -12.85 -0.31
CA LYS A 144 -10.03 -13.40 0.84
C LYS A 144 -10.80 -13.26 2.15
N ALA A 145 -11.44 -12.11 2.38
CA ALA A 145 -12.28 -11.90 3.56
C ALA A 145 -13.43 -12.93 3.63
N CYS A 146 -14.05 -13.25 2.50
CA CYS A 146 -15.07 -14.30 2.41
C CYS A 146 -14.52 -15.70 2.72
N GLN A 147 -13.33 -16.04 2.22
CA GLN A 147 -12.70 -17.34 2.50
C GLN A 147 -12.34 -17.53 3.97
N PHE A 148 -11.96 -16.46 4.68
CA PHE A 148 -11.66 -16.52 6.11
C PHE A 148 -12.90 -16.79 6.98
N LYS A 149 -14.08 -16.33 6.57
CA LYS A 149 -15.33 -16.54 7.31
C LYS A 149 -15.79 -18.01 7.32
N GLN A 150 -15.24 -18.83 6.42
CA GLN A 150 -15.64 -20.24 6.23
C GLN A 150 -14.74 -21.23 7.00
N GLN A 151 -13.72 -20.75 7.72
CA GLN A 151 -12.83 -21.54 8.59
C GLN A 151 -13.09 -21.35 10.09
N SER A 152 -14.15 -20.63 10.47
CA SER A 152 -14.58 -20.45 11.87
C SER A 152 -15.71 -21.40 12.26
#